data_AF-A0A352VP35-F1
#
_entry.id   AF-A0A352VP35-F1
#
_cell.length_a   1.000
_cell.length_b   1.000
_cell.length_c   1.000
_cell.angle_alpha   90.00
_cell.angle_beta   90.00
_cell.angle_gamma   90.00
#
_symmetry.space_group_name_H-M   'P 1'
#
loop_
_entity.id
_entity.type
_entity.pdbx_description
1 polymer ?
#
loop_
_entity_poly.entity_id
_entity_poly.type
_entity_poly.pdbx_seq_one_letter_code
_entity_poly.pdbx_strand_id
1 'polypeptide(L)'
;MVDMLRLDDAKRVLKQYYAGAQMDSPNGGFLMLLGIRPNEGGTALGLLECSVSSLRYEIEIPKATKTERKKVKDVLDAGDDPHCPRHGPGMRLFRAGKNLVCDSCGVAYARV
;
A
#
# COMPACT_ATOMS: atom_id res chain seq x y z
N MET A 1 13.19 -11.31 17.35
CA MET A 1 12.01 -11.18 16.46
C MET A 1 11.03 -10.29 17.19
N VAL A 2 10.64 -9.15 16.62
CA VAL A 2 9.54 -8.36 17.20
C VAL A 2 8.27 -9.08 16.79
N ASP A 3 7.49 -9.54 17.76
CA ASP A 3 6.21 -10.19 17.49
C ASP A 3 5.27 -9.16 16.89
N MET A 4 4.84 -9.37 15.64
CA MET A 4 3.94 -8.44 14.96
C MET A 4 2.54 -9.01 14.92
N LEU A 5 1.59 -8.22 15.40
CA LEU A 5 0.19 -8.60 15.49
C LEU A 5 -0.52 -8.38 14.16
N ARG A 6 -1.55 -9.18 13.87
CA ARG A 6 -2.45 -8.90 12.74
C ARG A 6 -3.56 -7.97 13.19
N LEU A 7 -3.99 -7.09 12.29
CA LEU A 7 -5.16 -6.26 12.50
C LEU A 7 -6.44 -7.06 12.24
N ASP A 8 -7.33 -7.12 13.23
CA ASP A 8 -8.65 -7.75 13.07
C ASP A 8 -9.52 -7.02 12.04
N ASP A 9 -9.41 -5.69 11.96
CA ASP A 9 -10.14 -4.84 11.01
C ASP A 9 -9.21 -4.19 9.96
N ALA A 10 -8.42 -5.04 9.30
CA ALA A 10 -7.49 -4.60 8.26
C ALA A 10 -8.17 -3.82 7.11
N LYS A 11 -9.44 -4.12 6.78
CA LYS A 11 -10.16 -3.42 5.70
C LYS A 11 -10.40 -1.95 6.00
N ARG A 12 -10.82 -1.63 7.23
CA ARG A 12 -11.03 -0.24 7.65
C ARG A 12 -9.71 0.53 7.67
N VAL A 13 -8.66 -0.07 8.21
CA VAL A 13 -7.33 0.55 8.25
C VAL A 13 -6.77 0.76 6.83
N LEU A 14 -6.93 -0.20 5.91
CA LEU A 14 -6.54 -0.02 4.50
C LEU A 14 -7.27 1.15 3.84
N LYS A 15 -8.57 1.33 4.13
CA LYS A 15 -9.34 2.47 3.60
C LYS A 15 -8.78 3.81 4.11
N GLN A 16 -8.46 3.90 5.40
CA GLN A 16 -7.85 5.10 5.99
C GLN A 16 -6.48 5.38 5.37
N TYR A 17 -5.67 4.33 5.26
CA TYR A 17 -4.35 4.37 4.65
C TYR A 17 -4.38 4.93 3.21
N TYR A 18 -5.24 4.40 2.33
CA TYR A 18 -5.33 4.90 0.95
C TYR A 18 -5.89 6.33 0.85
N ALA A 19 -6.71 6.74 1.82
CA ALA A 19 -7.23 8.10 1.90
C ALA A 19 -6.22 9.11 2.45
N GLY A 20 -5.02 8.67 2.89
CA GLY A 20 -4.07 9.51 3.61
C GLY A 20 -4.59 9.98 4.98
N ALA A 21 -5.59 9.30 5.52
CA ALA A 21 -6.19 9.62 6.81
C ALA A 21 -5.40 8.97 7.96
N GLN A 22 -5.59 9.50 9.17
CA GLN A 22 -5.12 8.85 10.39
C GLN A 22 -5.75 7.46 10.52
N MET A 23 -4.91 6.45 10.76
CA MET A 23 -5.32 5.06 10.89
C MET A 23 -5.60 4.75 12.36
N ASP A 24 -6.76 4.19 12.69
CA ASP A 24 -7.08 3.93 14.10
C ASP A 24 -6.41 2.65 14.61
N SER A 25 -5.87 2.71 15.83
CA SER A 25 -5.29 1.54 16.48
C SER A 25 -6.33 0.73 17.25
N PRO A 26 -6.23 -0.61 17.27
CA PRO A 26 -7.09 -1.45 18.11
C PRO A 26 -7.01 -1.13 19.61
N ASN A 27 -5.90 -0.55 20.08
CA ASN A 27 -5.70 -0.21 21.49
C ASN A 27 -6.05 1.25 21.81
N GLY A 28 -6.73 1.95 20.89
CA GLY A 28 -6.93 3.39 20.99
C GLY A 28 -5.72 4.21 20.48
N GLY A 29 -5.94 5.50 20.22
CA GLY A 29 -4.98 6.33 19.50
C GLY A 29 -4.89 5.95 18.02
N PHE A 30 -3.70 6.03 17.43
CA PHE A 30 -3.51 5.81 16.00
C PHE A 30 -2.33 4.91 15.66
N LEU A 31 -2.34 4.38 14.45
CA LEU A 31 -1.27 3.59 13.85
C LEU A 31 -0.37 4.50 13.04
N MET A 32 0.91 4.47 13.35
CA MET A 32 1.97 5.14 12.59
C MET A 32 2.55 4.17 11.57
N LEU A 33 2.64 4.58 10.31
CA LEU A 33 3.32 3.78 9.29
C LEU A 33 4.84 3.86 9.47
N LEU A 34 5.46 2.74 9.82
CA LEU A 34 6.91 2.63 9.95
C LEU A 34 7.60 2.33 8.63
N GLY A 35 6.91 1.64 7.71
CA GLY A 35 7.45 1.30 6.41
C GLY A 35 6.62 0.28 5.65
N ILE A 36 6.98 0.10 4.39
CA ILE A 36 6.29 -0.77 3.44
C ILE A 36 7.30 -1.74 2.87
N ARG A 37 6.95 -3.03 2.88
CA ARG A 37 7.77 -4.11 2.33
C ARG A 37 7.02 -4.76 1.17
N PRO A 38 7.45 -4.54 -0.09
CA PRO A 38 6.92 -5.28 -1.22
C PRO A 38 7.19 -6.78 -1.06
N ASN A 39 6.19 -7.61 -1.38
CA ASN A 39 6.28 -9.06 -1.34
C ASN A 39 6.28 -9.66 -2.75
N GLU A 40 6.74 -10.90 -2.86
CA GLU A 40 6.63 -11.68 -4.09
C GLU A 40 5.15 -11.86 -4.48
N GLY A 41 4.84 -11.71 -5.77
CA GLY A 41 3.45 -11.77 -6.27
C GLY A 41 2.72 -10.42 -6.33
N GLY A 42 3.38 -9.32 -5.95
CA GLY A 42 2.88 -7.96 -6.12
C GLY A 42 1.93 -7.48 -5.02
N THR A 43 1.84 -8.21 -3.91
CA THR A 43 1.32 -7.71 -2.62
C THR A 43 2.41 -6.89 -1.92
N ALA A 44 2.05 -6.17 -0.87
CA ALA A 44 3.00 -5.54 0.02
C ALA A 44 2.52 -5.69 1.47
N LEU A 45 3.43 -5.47 2.41
CA LEU A 45 3.17 -5.53 3.84
C LEU A 45 3.51 -4.17 4.47
N GLY A 46 2.53 -3.55 5.09
CA GLY A 46 2.71 -2.32 5.87
C GLY A 46 3.04 -2.65 7.32
N LEU A 47 4.10 -2.04 7.83
CA LEU A 47 4.50 -2.11 9.22
C LEU A 47 3.95 -0.91 9.97
N LEU A 48 3.16 -1.18 11.01
CA LEU A 48 2.45 -0.17 11.76
C LEU A 48 2.83 -0.24 13.24
N GLU A 49 2.85 0.90 13.92
CA GLU A 49 3.06 0.98 15.37
C GLU A 49 1.96 1.79 16.04
N CYS A 50 1.39 1.26 17.11
CA CYS A 50 0.40 1.98 17.91
C CYS A 50 1.07 3.13 18.67
N SER A 51 0.51 4.33 18.54
CA SER A 51 0.98 5.54 19.22
C SER A 51 0.87 5.48 20.76
N VAL A 52 0.06 4.57 21.30
CA VAL A 52 -0.23 4.48 22.74
C VAL A 52 0.47 3.28 23.38
N SER A 53 0.37 2.09 22.78
CA SER A 53 0.89 0.85 23.38
C SER A 53 2.25 0.41 22.84
N SER A 54 2.78 1.08 21.81
CA SER A 54 3.98 0.64 21.06
C SER A 54 3.88 -0.77 20.45
N LEU A 55 2.70 -1.40 20.49
CA LEU A 55 2.45 -2.67 19.82
C LEU A 55 2.56 -2.48 18.32
N ARG A 56 3.24 -3.44 17.67
CA ARG A 56 3.43 -3.44 16.22
C ARG A 56 2.45 -4.35 15.53
N TYR A 57 1.96 -3.86 14.41
CA TYR A 57 0.99 -4.53 13.58
C TYR A 57 1.49 -4.67 12.14
N GLU A 58 1.06 -5.73 11.48
CA GLU A 58 1.19 -5.87 10.04
C GLU A 58 -0.17 -5.68 9.37
N ILE A 59 -0.15 -5.00 8.23
CA ILE A 59 -1.30 -4.90 7.34
C ILE A 59 -0.91 -5.41 5.94
N GLU A 60 -1.66 -6.37 5.43
CA GLU A 60 -1.47 -6.82 4.06
C GLU A 60 -2.10 -5.80 3.10
N ILE A 61 -1.30 -5.31 2.17
CA ILE A 61 -1.72 -4.46 1.06
C ILE A 61 -1.91 -5.38 -0.16
N PRO A 62 -3.15 -5.61 -0.60
CA PRO A 62 -3.44 -6.61 -1.62
C PRO A 62 -2.87 -6.18 -2.97
N LYS A 63 -2.49 -7.17 -3.78
CA LYS A 63 -2.00 -6.95 -5.14
C LYS A 63 -2.97 -6.14 -6.00
N ALA A 64 -2.46 -5.49 -7.04
CA ALA A 64 -3.29 -4.76 -7.99
C ALA A 64 -4.33 -5.69 -8.64
N THR A 65 -5.59 -5.26 -8.60
CA THR A 65 -6.73 -5.92 -9.26
C THR A 65 -6.59 -5.83 -10.78
N LYS A 66 -7.30 -6.70 -11.51
CA LYS A 66 -7.32 -6.66 -12.99
C LYS A 66 -7.74 -5.28 -13.52
N THR A 67 -8.72 -4.66 -12.89
CA THR A 67 -9.22 -3.32 -13.25
C THR A 67 -8.16 -2.24 -13.04
N GLU A 68 -7.46 -2.25 -11.91
CA GLU A 68 -6.36 -1.31 -11.63
C GLU A 68 -5.22 -1.47 -12.63
N ARG A 69 -4.82 -2.71 -12.93
CA ARG A 69 -3.78 -3.00 -13.93
C ARG A 69 -4.17 -2.53 -15.32
N LYS A 70 -5.43 -2.71 -15.71
CA LYS A 70 -5.95 -2.23 -17.00
C LYS A 70 -5.84 -0.70 -17.09
N LYS A 71 -6.28 0.04 -16.07
CA LYS A 71 -6.15 1.51 -16.04
C LYS A 71 -4.71 1.98 -16.23
N VAL A 72 -3.76 1.34 -15.55
CA VAL A 72 -2.33 1.68 -15.68
C VAL A 72 -1.81 1.34 -17.07
N LYS A 73 -2.21 0.19 -17.63
CA LYS A 73 -1.85 -0.19 -18.99
C LYS A 73 -2.41 0.77 -20.03
N ASP A 74 -3.66 1.20 -19.91
CA ASP A 74 -4.30 2.11 -20.86
C ASP A 74 -3.55 3.47 -20.91
N VAL A 75 -3.05 3.96 -19.77
CA VAL A 75 -2.21 5.17 -19.70
C VAL A 75 -0.83 4.95 -20.35
N LEU A 76 -0.20 3.80 -20.10
CA LEU A 76 1.08 3.45 -20.74
C LEU A 76 0.95 3.33 -22.26
N ASP A 77 -0.12 2.70 -22.75
CA ASP A 77 -0.38 2.51 -24.18
C ASP A 77 -0.66 3.85 -24.86
N ALA A 78 -1.11 4.88 -24.12
CA ALA A 78 -1.24 6.26 -24.59
C ALA A 78 0.10 7.03 -24.64
N GLY A 79 1.18 6.47 -24.10
CA GLY A 79 2.50 7.11 -24.01
C GLY A 79 2.68 8.02 -22.80
N ASP A 80 1.73 8.00 -21.86
CA ASP A 80 1.73 8.84 -20.67
C ASP A 80 2.33 8.12 -19.44
N ASP A 81 2.61 8.91 -18.40
CA ASP A 81 3.12 8.42 -17.12
C ASP A 81 1.99 8.02 -16.15
N PRO A 82 1.87 6.73 -15.79
CA PRO A 82 0.78 6.27 -14.94
C PRO A 82 0.96 6.66 -13.47
N HIS A 83 -0.16 6.97 -12.83
CA HIS A 83 -0.25 7.24 -11.40
C HIS A 83 -0.86 6.05 -10.66
N CYS A 84 -0.61 5.96 -9.35
CA CYS A 84 -1.17 4.93 -8.49
C CYS A 84 -2.70 5.05 -8.44
N PRO A 85 -3.45 4.02 -8.84
CA PRO A 85 -4.91 4.03 -8.80
C PRO A 85 -5.53 4.16 -7.40
N ARG A 86 -4.74 3.94 -6.33
CA ARG A 86 -5.21 3.97 -4.93
C ARG A 86 -4.95 5.28 -4.20
N HIS A 87 -3.82 5.95 -4.48
CA HIS A 87 -3.42 7.20 -3.81
C HIS A 87 -3.69 8.46 -4.64
N GLY A 88 -4.10 8.32 -5.91
CA GLY A 88 -4.55 9.42 -6.74
C GLY A 88 -3.45 10.11 -7.58
N PRO A 89 -3.80 11.22 -8.25
CA PRO A 89 -3.04 11.82 -9.35
C PRO A 89 -1.72 12.52 -8.96
N GLY A 90 -1.29 12.44 -7.70
CA GLY A 90 0.03 12.92 -7.27
C GLY A 90 1.08 11.81 -7.12
N MET A 91 0.66 10.54 -7.15
CA MET A 91 1.53 9.41 -6.83
C MET A 91 1.94 8.65 -8.08
N ARG A 92 2.93 9.16 -8.81
CA ARG A 92 3.45 8.53 -10.02
C ARG A 92 4.03 7.14 -9.72
N LEU A 93 3.77 6.18 -10.61
CA LEU A 93 4.41 4.86 -10.52
C LEU A 93 5.85 4.95 -11.00
N PHE A 94 6.77 4.31 -10.28
CA PHE A 94 8.18 4.28 -10.63
C PHE A 94 8.63 2.88 -11.08
N ARG A 95 9.70 2.83 -11.86
CA ARG A 95 10.25 1.56 -12.35
C ARG A 95 11.12 0.91 -11.27
N ALA A 96 10.72 -0.29 -10.85
CA ALA A 96 11.49 -1.17 -9.99
C ALA A 96 11.81 -2.47 -10.76
N GLY A 97 12.99 -2.52 -11.37
CA GLY A 97 13.37 -3.60 -12.29
C GLY A 97 12.42 -3.67 -13.50
N LYS A 98 11.69 -4.77 -13.62
CA LYS A 98 10.69 -4.99 -14.69
C LYS A 98 9.28 -4.54 -14.30
N ASN A 99 9.07 -4.01 -13.10
CA ASN A 99 7.73 -3.66 -12.61
C ASN A 99 7.56 -2.14 -12.48
N LEU A 100 6.33 -1.67 -12.63
CA LEU A 100 5.90 -0.34 -12.18
C LEU A 100 5.24 -0.47 -10.82
N VAL A 101 5.81 0.21 -9.83
CA VAL A 101 5.45 0.09 -8.41
C VAL A 101 5.09 1.47 -7.87
N CYS A 102 4.18 1.53 -6.89
CA CYS A 102 3.89 2.75 -6.14
C CYS A 102 4.80 2.82 -4.91
N ASP A 103 5.43 3.97 -4.63
CA ASP A 103 6.33 4.09 -3.46
C ASP A 103 5.59 3.95 -2.14
N SER A 104 4.33 4.37 -2.12
CA SER A 104 3.59 4.50 -0.90
C SER A 104 3.00 3.17 -0.51
N CYS A 105 2.38 2.41 -1.43
CA CYS A 105 1.80 1.10 -1.11
C CYS A 105 2.65 -0.09 -1.49
N GLY A 106 3.76 0.08 -2.21
CA GLY A 106 4.64 -1.02 -2.62
C GLY A 106 4.02 -2.00 -3.62
N VAL A 107 2.80 -1.73 -4.12
CA VAL A 107 2.08 -2.61 -5.05
C VAL A 107 2.62 -2.47 -6.46
N ALA A 108 2.84 -3.59 -7.13
CA ALA A 108 3.16 -3.64 -8.56
C ALA A 108 1.88 -3.60 -9.41
N TYR A 109 1.79 -2.61 -10.30
CA TYR A 109 0.60 -2.36 -11.14
C TYR A 109 0.79 -2.76 -12.60
N ALA A 110 2.02 -2.76 -13.11
CA ALA A 110 2.31 -3.19 -14.47
C ALA A 110 3.73 -3.76 -14.56
N ARG A 111 4.02 -4.42 -15.68
CA ARG A 111 5.35 -4.91 -16.04
C ARG A 111 5.79 -4.18 -17.31
N VAL A 112 7.03 -3.69 -17.33
CA VAL A 112 7.64 -2.86 -18.39
C VAL A 112 9.01 -3.38 -18.80
#